data_AF-A0A5R8Q9E1-F1
#
_entry.id   AF-A0A5R8Q9E1-F1
#
_cell.length_a   1.000
_cell.length_b   1.000
_cell.length_c   1.000
_cell.angle_alpha   90.00
_cell.angle_beta   90.00
_cell.angle_gamma   90.00
#
_symmetry.space_group_name_H-M   'P 1'
#
loop_
_entity.id
_entity.type
_entity.pdbx_description
1 polymer ?
#
loop_
_entity_poly.entity_id
_entity_poly.type
_entity_poly.pdbx_seq_one_letter_code
_entity_poly.pdbx_strand_id
1 'polypeptide(L)'
;MKKIKICGVKMILLIGIIGTVALLAYILIFPYSPVVGEYHQLQTEAERKLTPKNDKITVSDLQRLPNLFQEYYIANGYIGQPFINHFEISASQAYFKLGSDKPEISINYYVDDYLGSTVERLAFIDGRLFLMPFQGIDSYIDGQGGMKGIVAKHIQLFNERSDAMSEAALLTYLSEIFIHPAFLLQETIAFKELDDYSVQVSIRDSGQTVSGVYYFNNAKQITSFSVEERYCDETKSYESWEAIFDNYQLSNGVSLPKMMQAVWHFKTGDLLYFDSDDIVVNW
;
A
#
# COMPACT_ATOMS: atom_id res chain seq x y z
N MET A 1 16.21 6.28 64.16
CA MET A 1 16.33 7.04 62.89
C MET A 1 16.33 6.17 61.60
N LYS A 2 15.62 5.01 61.54
CA LYS A 2 15.54 4.17 60.31
C LYS A 2 14.20 4.27 59.53
N LYS A 3 13.14 4.85 60.11
CA LYS A 3 11.78 4.87 59.49
C LYS A 3 11.60 5.85 58.33
N ILE A 4 12.32 6.98 58.32
CA ILE A 4 12.15 8.04 57.30
C ILE A 4 12.70 7.61 55.93
N LYS A 5 13.82 6.87 55.88
CA LYS A 5 14.40 6.36 54.62
C LYS A 5 13.51 5.31 53.93
N ILE A 6 12.82 4.47 54.69
CA ILE A 6 11.94 3.42 54.15
C ILE A 6 10.68 4.03 53.51
N CYS A 7 10.18 5.15 54.06
CA CYS A 7 9.02 5.86 53.49
C CYS A 7 9.35 6.51 52.13
N GLY A 8 10.52 7.15 52.01
CA GLY A 8 10.98 7.76 50.76
C GLY A 8 11.19 6.73 49.64
N VAL A 9 11.79 5.57 49.95
CA VAL A 9 11.99 4.49 48.96
C VAL A 9 10.65 3.92 48.49
N LYS A 10 9.68 3.70 49.39
CA LYS A 10 8.33 3.25 49.02
C LYS A 10 7.58 4.26 48.15
N MET A 11 7.75 5.55 48.42
CA MET A 11 7.14 6.62 47.63
C MET A 11 7.75 6.72 46.22
N ILE A 12 9.08 6.59 46.10
CA ILE A 12 9.76 6.55 44.80
C ILE A 12 9.31 5.33 43.99
N LEU A 13 9.21 4.15 44.63
CA LEU A 13 8.71 2.94 43.98
C LEU A 13 7.26 3.12 43.51
N LEU A 14 6.39 3.72 44.33
CA LEU A 14 5.00 3.98 43.97
C LEU A 14 4.87 4.94 42.77
N ILE A 15 5.64 6.04 42.78
CA ILE A 15 5.68 6.99 41.64
C ILE A 15 6.17 6.29 40.38
N GLY A 16 7.21 5.45 40.49
CA GLY A 16 7.71 4.64 39.38
C GLY A 16 6.63 3.73 38.81
N ILE A 17 5.90 3.00 39.65
CA ILE A 17 4.81 2.12 39.23
C ILE A 17 3.70 2.91 38.52
N ILE A 18 3.27 4.04 39.09
CA ILE A 18 2.24 4.89 38.49
C ILE A 18 2.70 5.40 37.12
N GLY A 19 3.95 5.86 37.02
CA GLY A 19 4.54 6.30 35.76
C GLY A 19 4.56 5.18 34.71
N THR A 20 4.95 3.97 35.08
CA THR A 20 4.94 2.81 34.19
C THR A 20 3.52 2.44 33.74
N VAL A 21 2.53 2.43 34.65
CA VAL A 21 1.13 2.15 34.31
C VAL A 21 0.56 3.21 33.38
N ALA A 22 0.84 4.50 33.65
CA ALA A 22 0.40 5.59 32.79
C ALA A 22 1.04 5.50 31.39
N LEU A 23 2.32 5.15 31.30
CA LEU A 23 3.00 4.93 30.02
C LEU A 23 2.41 3.74 29.26
N LEU A 24 2.16 2.62 29.93
CA LEU A 24 1.51 1.45 29.32
C LEU A 24 0.08 1.76 28.87
N ALA A 25 -0.69 2.52 29.65
CA ALA A 25 -2.02 2.96 29.25
C ALA A 25 -1.95 3.90 28.02
N TYR A 26 -1.00 4.82 28.00
CA TYR A 26 -0.75 5.68 26.83
C TYR A 26 -0.41 4.87 25.57
N ILE A 27 0.47 3.86 25.70
CA ILE A 27 0.88 3.02 24.56
C ILE A 27 -0.25 2.11 24.10
N LEU A 28 -0.92 1.41 25.02
CA LEU A 28 -1.81 0.29 24.69
C LEU A 28 -3.29 0.67 24.56
N ILE A 29 -3.73 1.76 25.19
CA ILE A 29 -5.15 2.11 25.35
C ILE A 29 -5.49 3.43 24.66
N PHE A 30 -4.67 4.47 24.83
CA PHE A 30 -4.99 5.78 24.23
C PHE A 30 -4.95 5.71 22.69
N PRO A 31 -5.94 6.28 21.98
CA PRO A 31 -6.01 6.17 20.51
C PRO A 31 -4.96 7.06 19.80
N TYR A 32 -4.48 8.12 20.46
CA TYR A 32 -3.51 9.03 19.86
C TYR A 32 -2.20 8.31 19.52
N SER A 33 -1.73 8.50 18.29
CA SER A 33 -0.40 8.12 17.83
C SER A 33 0.21 9.26 17.00
N PRO A 34 1.49 9.63 17.23
CA PRO A 34 2.19 10.56 16.35
C PRO A 34 2.26 10.08 14.89
N VAL A 35 2.32 8.76 14.67
CA VAL A 35 2.42 8.16 13.33
C VAL A 35 1.13 8.36 12.54
N VAL A 36 -0.03 8.24 13.19
CA VAL A 36 -1.34 8.55 12.58
C VAL A 36 -1.43 10.04 12.23
N GLY A 37 -0.91 10.91 13.10
CA GLY A 37 -0.83 12.35 12.82
C GLY A 37 0.05 12.68 11.61
N GLU A 38 1.19 12.02 11.48
CA GLU A 38 2.09 12.12 10.31
C GLU A 38 1.39 11.63 9.04
N TYR A 39 0.72 10.48 9.07
CA TYR A 39 -0.02 9.95 7.93
C TYR A 39 -1.09 10.94 7.43
N HIS A 40 -1.92 11.47 8.33
CA HIS A 40 -2.95 12.46 7.98
C HIS A 40 -2.37 13.76 7.43
N GLN A 41 -1.21 14.18 7.94
CA GLN A 41 -0.51 15.33 7.39
C GLN A 41 -0.10 15.08 5.94
N LEU A 42 0.48 13.91 5.64
CA LEU A 42 0.86 13.53 4.28
C LEU A 42 -0.35 13.46 3.35
N GLN A 43 -1.47 12.86 3.79
CA GLN A 43 -2.72 12.85 3.02
C GLN A 43 -3.18 14.28 2.69
N THR A 44 -3.19 15.17 3.69
CA THR A 44 -3.58 16.58 3.50
C THR A 44 -2.66 17.31 2.51
N GLU A 45 -1.36 16.98 2.50
CA GLU A 45 -0.39 17.56 1.58
C GLU A 45 -0.60 17.04 0.14
N ALA A 46 -0.87 15.74 -0.01
CA ALA A 46 -1.18 15.10 -1.29
C ALA A 46 -2.48 15.64 -1.92
N GLU A 47 -3.55 15.73 -1.12
CA GLU A 47 -4.85 16.27 -1.54
C GLU A 47 -4.75 17.69 -2.10
N ARG A 48 -3.86 18.53 -1.54
CA ARG A 48 -3.65 19.90 -2.03
C ARG A 48 -3.02 19.97 -3.42
N LYS A 49 -2.37 18.90 -3.87
CA LYS A 49 -1.75 18.79 -5.21
C LYS A 49 -2.75 18.30 -6.26
N LEU A 50 -3.93 17.84 -5.85
CA LEU A 50 -4.97 17.39 -6.76
C LEU A 50 -5.55 18.56 -7.56
N THR A 51 -5.76 18.32 -8.85
CA THR A 51 -6.58 19.19 -9.69
C THR A 51 -7.89 18.47 -9.98
N PRO A 52 -9.02 18.91 -9.41
CA PRO A 52 -10.31 18.25 -9.62
C PRO A 52 -10.66 18.21 -11.11
N LYS A 53 -11.03 17.02 -11.58
CA LYS A 53 -11.55 16.83 -12.93
C LYS A 53 -12.95 16.25 -12.82
N ASN A 54 -13.95 16.99 -13.27
CA ASN A 54 -15.36 16.58 -13.20
C ASN A 54 -15.83 15.84 -14.46
N ASP A 55 -14.89 15.19 -15.16
CA ASP A 55 -15.20 14.44 -16.37
C ASP A 55 -15.65 13.03 -16.01
N LYS A 56 -16.25 12.34 -16.98
CA LYS A 56 -16.55 10.91 -16.89
C LYS A 56 -15.67 10.16 -17.86
N ILE A 57 -15.41 8.90 -17.55
CA ILE A 57 -14.66 8.02 -18.43
C ILE A 57 -15.53 7.64 -19.62
N THR A 58 -15.01 7.89 -20.81
CA THR A 58 -15.69 7.62 -22.08
C THR A 58 -14.93 6.58 -22.88
N VAL A 59 -15.60 5.98 -23.87
CA VAL A 59 -14.94 5.05 -24.80
C VAL A 59 -13.81 5.73 -25.59
N SER A 60 -13.94 7.03 -25.87
CA SER A 60 -12.87 7.80 -26.53
C SER A 60 -11.60 7.90 -25.70
N ASP A 61 -11.69 7.92 -24.36
CA ASP A 61 -10.51 7.97 -23.50
C ASP A 61 -9.68 6.69 -23.61
N LEU A 62 -10.32 5.56 -23.93
CA LEU A 62 -9.67 4.26 -24.03
C LEU A 62 -8.90 4.04 -25.33
N GLN A 63 -9.01 4.93 -26.32
CA GLN A 63 -8.40 4.74 -27.65
C GLN A 63 -6.87 4.59 -27.63
N ARG A 64 -6.23 5.10 -26.58
CA ARG A 64 -4.77 4.99 -26.38
C ARG A 64 -4.36 3.70 -25.65
N LEU A 65 -5.31 2.99 -25.06
CA LEU A 65 -5.05 1.76 -24.32
C LEU A 65 -4.95 0.56 -25.27
N PRO A 66 -4.15 -0.45 -24.92
CA PRO A 66 -4.22 -1.80 -25.51
C PRO A 66 -5.63 -2.38 -25.52
N ASN A 67 -5.89 -3.31 -26.44
CA ASN A 67 -7.21 -3.95 -26.56
C ASN A 67 -7.62 -4.63 -25.25
N LEU A 68 -6.69 -5.30 -24.58
CA LEU A 68 -6.97 -5.95 -23.29
C LEU A 68 -7.44 -4.98 -22.21
N PHE A 69 -6.84 -3.79 -22.13
CA PHE A 69 -7.29 -2.76 -21.20
C PHE A 69 -8.61 -2.13 -21.64
N GLN A 70 -8.82 -1.91 -22.94
CA GLN A 70 -10.13 -1.44 -23.43
C GLN A 70 -11.25 -2.41 -23.04
N GLU A 71 -11.03 -3.70 -23.25
CA GLU A 71 -11.96 -4.77 -22.88
C GLU A 71 -12.15 -4.85 -21.36
N TYR A 72 -11.09 -4.73 -20.57
CA TYR A 72 -11.16 -4.65 -19.11
C TYR A 72 -12.08 -3.51 -18.65
N TYR A 73 -11.88 -2.29 -19.17
CA TYR A 73 -12.69 -1.13 -18.78
C TYR A 73 -14.17 -1.31 -19.11
N ILE A 74 -14.46 -1.87 -20.28
CA ILE A 74 -15.83 -2.08 -20.75
C ILE A 74 -16.50 -3.21 -19.98
N ALA A 75 -15.84 -4.37 -19.85
CA ALA A 75 -16.39 -5.55 -19.20
C ALA A 75 -16.62 -5.35 -17.70
N ASN A 76 -15.77 -4.54 -17.05
CA ASN A 76 -15.82 -4.32 -15.60
C ASN A 76 -16.55 -3.03 -15.20
N GLY A 77 -17.24 -2.35 -16.11
CA GLY A 77 -18.20 -1.29 -15.76
C GLY A 77 -17.61 0.10 -15.50
N TYR A 78 -16.40 0.38 -15.99
CA TYR A 78 -15.72 1.66 -15.78
C TYR A 78 -16.22 2.79 -16.68
N ILE A 79 -16.89 2.48 -17.80
CA ILE A 79 -17.47 3.50 -18.68
C ILE A 79 -18.58 4.27 -17.98
N GLY A 80 -18.49 5.60 -18.00
CA GLY A 80 -19.45 6.51 -17.38
C GLY A 80 -19.19 6.78 -15.89
N GLN A 81 -18.20 6.10 -15.28
CA GLN A 81 -17.74 6.42 -13.94
C GLN A 81 -17.07 7.79 -13.90
N PRO A 82 -17.10 8.49 -12.76
CA PRO A 82 -16.40 9.75 -12.61
C PRO A 82 -14.89 9.58 -12.82
N PHE A 83 -14.24 10.59 -13.40
CA PHE A 83 -12.80 10.68 -13.48
C PHE A 83 -12.30 11.20 -12.13
N ILE A 84 -12.02 10.27 -11.22
CA ILE A 84 -11.55 10.58 -9.88
C ILE A 84 -10.02 10.63 -9.91
N ASN A 85 -9.41 11.39 -9.02
CA ASN A 85 -7.96 11.57 -8.93
C ASN A 85 -7.42 11.25 -7.53
N HIS A 86 -8.24 10.68 -6.67
CA HIS A 86 -7.91 10.15 -5.36
C HIS A 86 -8.69 8.85 -5.18
N PHE A 87 -8.06 7.88 -4.56
CA PHE A 87 -8.62 6.56 -4.40
C PHE A 87 -8.17 5.91 -3.11
N GLU A 88 -9.09 5.22 -2.45
CA GLU A 88 -8.84 4.59 -1.16
C GLU A 88 -9.08 3.07 -1.23
N ILE A 89 -8.11 2.30 -0.77
CA ILE A 89 -8.28 0.87 -0.45
C ILE A 89 -8.20 0.73 1.07
N SER A 90 -9.08 -0.10 1.63
CA SER A 90 -8.88 -0.61 2.98
C SER A 90 -9.06 -2.12 3.04
N ALA A 91 -8.14 -2.77 3.75
CA ALA A 91 -8.20 -4.18 4.09
C ALA A 91 -8.14 -4.32 5.62
N SER A 92 -9.11 -5.01 6.20
CA SER A 92 -9.15 -5.27 7.64
C SER A 92 -8.64 -6.67 7.92
N GLN A 93 -7.85 -6.83 8.99
CA GLN A 93 -7.31 -8.12 9.40
C GLN A 93 -6.49 -8.86 8.33
N ALA A 94 -5.88 -8.12 7.40
CA ALA A 94 -4.98 -8.69 6.41
C ALA A 94 -3.81 -9.40 7.10
N TYR A 95 -3.44 -10.55 6.57
CA TYR A 95 -2.23 -11.25 6.94
C TYR A 95 -1.01 -10.49 6.42
N PHE A 96 0.01 -10.36 7.25
CA PHE A 96 1.24 -9.68 6.88
C PHE A 96 2.50 -10.28 7.53
N LYS A 97 3.58 -10.37 6.75
CA LYS A 97 4.92 -10.73 7.23
C LYS A 97 5.96 -9.67 6.86
N LEU A 98 6.76 -9.29 7.84
CA LEU A 98 7.89 -8.36 7.69
C LEU A 98 9.16 -9.02 7.11
N GLY A 99 9.12 -10.32 6.80
CA GLY A 99 10.23 -11.10 6.25
C GLY A 99 10.01 -12.61 6.47
N SER A 100 10.80 -13.45 5.81
CA SER A 100 10.59 -14.91 5.78
C SER A 100 10.61 -15.54 7.18
N ASP A 101 11.56 -15.11 8.02
CA ASP A 101 11.78 -15.63 9.38
C ASP A 101 11.02 -14.85 10.47
N LYS A 102 10.15 -13.91 10.09
CA LYS A 102 9.39 -13.09 11.04
C LYS A 102 8.03 -13.72 11.36
N PRO A 103 7.50 -13.47 12.56
CA PRO A 103 6.14 -13.90 12.87
C PRO A 103 5.17 -13.20 11.93
N GLU A 104 4.17 -13.96 11.53
CA GLU A 104 2.95 -13.46 10.95
C GLU A 104 2.24 -12.52 11.93
N ILE A 105 1.70 -11.42 11.40
CA ILE A 105 0.84 -10.49 12.12
C ILE A 105 -0.41 -10.20 11.30
N SER A 106 -1.50 -9.87 11.99
CA SER A 106 -2.71 -9.34 11.38
C SER A 106 -2.68 -7.81 11.46
N ILE A 107 -2.96 -7.16 10.33
CA ILE A 107 -2.92 -5.71 10.18
C ILE A 107 -4.24 -5.18 9.59
N ASN A 108 -4.56 -3.93 9.91
CA ASN A 108 -5.40 -3.11 9.06
C ASN A 108 -4.47 -2.36 8.11
N TYR A 109 -4.84 -2.36 6.83
CA TYR A 109 -4.09 -1.73 5.76
C TYR A 109 -4.98 -0.71 5.06
N TYR A 110 -4.45 0.50 4.88
CA TYR A 110 -5.13 1.60 4.20
C TYR A 110 -4.19 2.09 3.11
N VAL A 111 -4.70 2.32 1.91
CA VAL A 111 -3.95 2.89 0.79
C VAL A 111 -4.71 4.10 0.28
N ASP A 112 -4.00 5.19 0.07
CA ASP A 112 -4.47 6.41 -0.54
C ASP A 112 -3.56 6.75 -1.73
N ASP A 113 -4.14 6.64 -2.92
CA ASP A 113 -3.46 6.94 -4.18
C ASP A 113 -3.98 8.25 -4.76
N TYR A 114 -3.07 9.13 -5.17
CA TYR A 114 -3.37 10.47 -5.66
C TYR A 114 -2.77 10.71 -7.03
N LEU A 115 -3.58 11.27 -7.93
CA LEU A 115 -3.19 11.70 -9.26
C LEU A 115 -3.27 13.22 -9.38
N GLY A 116 -2.16 13.88 -9.05
CA GLY A 116 -1.98 15.32 -9.21
C GLY A 116 -1.06 15.66 -10.38
N SER A 117 -0.20 16.66 -10.18
CA SER A 117 0.92 16.95 -11.08
C SER A 117 1.99 15.84 -11.11
N THR A 118 2.02 15.05 -10.04
CA THR A 118 2.88 13.88 -9.82
C THR A 118 2.00 12.76 -9.27
N VAL A 119 2.45 11.52 -9.42
CA VAL A 119 1.80 10.38 -8.76
C VAL A 119 2.22 10.36 -7.29
N GLU A 120 1.25 10.18 -6.40
CA GLU A 120 1.55 9.96 -4.98
C GLU A 120 0.80 8.75 -4.47
N ARG A 121 1.49 7.96 -3.65
CA ARG A 121 0.94 6.80 -2.98
C ARG A 121 1.26 6.90 -1.51
N LEU A 122 0.26 6.70 -0.67
CA LEU A 122 0.41 6.60 0.76
C LEU A 122 -0.26 5.32 1.22
N ALA A 123 0.36 4.60 2.13
CA ALA A 123 -0.28 3.47 2.78
C ALA A 123 0.05 3.44 4.26
N PHE A 124 -0.98 3.17 5.07
CA PHE A 124 -0.89 3.06 6.50
C PHE A 124 -1.13 1.62 6.93
N ILE A 125 -0.19 1.09 7.71
CA ILE A 125 -0.29 -0.23 8.34
C ILE A 125 -0.56 0.00 9.83
N ASP A 126 -1.63 -0.57 10.36
CA ASP A 126 -1.94 -0.55 11.80
C ASP A 126 -2.14 -1.97 12.31
N GLY A 127 -1.30 -2.40 13.23
CA GLY A 127 -1.34 -3.76 13.76
C GLY A 127 -0.64 -3.89 15.10
N ARG A 128 -0.25 -5.12 15.43
CA ARG A 128 0.46 -5.42 16.67
C ARG A 128 1.63 -6.36 16.44
N LEU A 129 2.75 -6.03 17.08
CA LEU A 129 3.94 -6.88 17.14
C LEU A 129 4.27 -7.12 18.62
N PHE A 130 4.28 -8.40 19.04
CA PHE A 130 4.48 -8.79 20.45
C PHE A 130 3.59 -8.01 21.44
N LEU A 131 2.28 -7.92 21.15
CA LEU A 131 1.25 -7.16 21.91
C LEU A 131 1.38 -5.63 21.85
N MET A 132 2.50 -5.10 21.36
CA MET A 132 2.73 -3.67 21.22
C MET A 132 2.14 -3.16 19.90
N PRO A 133 1.56 -1.94 19.86
CA PRO A 133 1.14 -1.32 18.62
C PRO A 133 2.31 -1.25 17.65
N PHE A 134 2.08 -1.71 16.42
CA PHE A 134 2.99 -1.61 15.30
C PHE A 134 2.31 -0.79 14.22
N GLN A 135 2.97 0.26 13.75
CA GLN A 135 2.45 1.18 12.76
C GLN A 135 3.47 1.40 11.66
N GLY A 136 3.02 1.32 10.41
CA GLY A 136 3.84 1.52 9.23
C GLY A 136 3.31 2.63 8.36
N ILE A 137 4.21 3.38 7.73
CA ILE A 137 3.89 4.26 6.61
C ILE A 137 4.74 3.80 5.43
N ASP A 138 4.08 3.40 4.35
CA ASP A 138 4.67 3.16 3.03
C ASP A 138 4.23 4.30 2.12
N SER A 139 5.16 4.90 1.38
CA SER A 139 4.90 6.14 0.65
C SER A 139 5.72 6.24 -0.62
N TYR A 140 5.14 6.82 -1.67
CA TYR A 140 5.83 7.37 -2.82
C TYR A 140 5.37 8.81 -3.00
N ILE A 141 6.25 9.78 -2.74
CA ILE A 141 5.92 11.21 -2.73
C ILE A 141 7.03 11.97 -3.45
N ASP A 142 6.66 12.83 -4.41
CA ASP A 142 7.60 13.66 -5.16
C ASP A 142 8.81 12.87 -5.71
N GLY A 143 8.55 11.66 -6.22
CA GLY A 143 9.56 10.78 -6.80
C GLY A 143 10.36 9.92 -5.82
N GLN A 144 10.07 10.00 -4.52
CA GLN A 144 10.81 9.30 -3.47
C GLN A 144 9.91 8.28 -2.77
N GLY A 145 10.35 7.03 -2.79
CA GLY A 145 9.76 5.96 -1.99
C GLY A 145 10.28 5.96 -0.56
N GLY A 146 9.46 5.48 0.36
CA GLY A 146 9.85 5.34 1.75
C GLY A 146 9.00 4.31 2.48
N MET A 147 9.64 3.52 3.34
CA MET A 147 8.96 2.58 4.22
C MET A 147 9.46 2.77 5.65
N LYS A 148 8.53 3.13 6.55
CA LYS A 148 8.82 3.41 7.96
C LYS A 148 7.99 2.50 8.84
N GLY A 149 8.63 1.87 9.82
CA GLY A 149 7.98 1.01 10.81
C GLY A 149 8.27 1.47 12.23
N ILE A 150 7.23 1.69 13.03
CA ILE A 150 7.29 2.17 14.41
C ILE A 150 6.57 1.17 15.32
N VAL A 151 7.19 0.81 16.45
CA VAL A 151 6.54 0.05 17.53
C VAL A 151 6.35 0.93 18.75
N ALA A 152 5.33 0.63 19.56
CA ALA A 152 5.03 1.37 20.79
C ALA A 152 4.84 2.89 20.57
N LYS A 153 4.41 3.29 19.37
CA LYS A 153 4.19 4.67 18.90
C LYS A 153 5.42 5.57 18.76
N HIS A 154 6.59 5.14 19.24
CA HIS A 154 7.80 5.98 19.31
C HIS A 154 9.09 5.29 18.91
N ILE A 155 9.16 3.96 18.96
CA ILE A 155 10.39 3.22 18.72
C ILE A 155 10.45 2.86 17.24
N GLN A 156 11.29 3.57 16.49
CA GLN A 156 11.52 3.26 15.08
C GLN A 156 12.25 1.93 14.95
N LEU A 157 11.63 0.98 14.24
CA LEU A 157 12.23 -0.29 13.85
C LEU A 157 13.06 -0.14 12.57
N PHE A 158 12.52 0.59 11.60
CA PHE A 158 13.19 0.89 10.33
C PHE A 158 12.60 2.16 9.70
N ASN A 159 13.37 2.79 8.80
CA ASN A 159 12.97 3.93 7.96
C ASN A 159 13.88 3.91 6.74
N GLU A 160 13.41 3.26 5.69
CA GLU A 160 14.14 3.00 4.45
C GLU A 160 13.70 4.00 3.37
N ARG A 161 14.66 4.60 2.66
CA ARG A 161 14.46 5.68 1.68
C ARG A 161 15.47 5.66 0.52
N SER A 162 16.09 4.51 0.27
CA SER A 162 17.02 4.33 -0.84
C SER A 162 16.35 4.45 -2.21
N ASP A 163 17.17 4.58 -3.25
CA ASP A 163 16.70 4.54 -4.64
C ASP A 163 15.97 3.22 -4.94
N ALA A 164 16.46 2.10 -4.42
CA ALA A 164 15.80 0.80 -4.54
C ALA A 164 14.41 0.78 -3.88
N MET A 165 14.23 1.50 -2.76
CA MET A 165 12.92 1.67 -2.13
C MET A 165 12.00 2.56 -2.98
N SER A 166 12.56 3.58 -3.64
CA SER A 166 11.80 4.41 -4.59
C SER A 166 11.30 3.62 -5.79
N GLU A 167 12.15 2.78 -6.36
CA GLU A 167 11.79 1.85 -7.44
C GLU A 167 10.69 0.87 -6.98
N ALA A 168 10.87 0.26 -5.80
CA ALA A 168 9.91 -0.69 -5.25
C ALA A 168 8.55 -0.05 -4.95
N ALA A 169 8.51 1.18 -4.42
CA ALA A 169 7.28 1.90 -4.14
C ALA A 169 6.54 2.28 -5.44
N LEU A 170 7.27 2.69 -6.48
CA LEU A 170 6.69 2.97 -7.79
C LEU A 170 6.16 1.70 -8.47
N LEU A 171 6.82 0.55 -8.30
CA LEU A 171 6.31 -0.75 -8.75
C LEU A 171 5.04 -1.16 -8.01
N THR A 172 4.97 -0.95 -6.68
CA THR A 172 3.75 -1.21 -5.91
C THR A 172 2.59 -0.35 -6.43
N TYR A 173 2.82 0.96 -6.62
CA TYR A 173 1.83 1.84 -7.23
C TYR A 173 1.37 1.30 -8.58
N LEU A 174 2.31 0.98 -9.48
CA LEU A 174 2.00 0.43 -10.81
C LEU A 174 1.20 -0.86 -10.75
N SER A 175 1.33 -1.67 -9.70
CA SER A 175 0.56 -2.92 -9.53
C SER A 175 -0.90 -2.70 -9.10
N GLU A 176 -1.21 -1.55 -8.52
CA GLU A 176 -2.52 -1.23 -7.92
C GLU A 176 -3.36 -0.30 -8.81
N ILE A 177 -2.72 0.47 -9.69
CA ILE A 177 -3.40 1.52 -10.48
C ILE A 177 -4.54 1.02 -11.37
N PHE A 178 -4.61 -0.27 -11.71
CA PHE A 178 -5.71 -0.82 -12.52
C PHE A 178 -7.08 -0.76 -11.81
N ILE A 179 -7.06 -0.72 -10.48
CA ILE A 179 -8.26 -0.57 -9.67
C ILE A 179 -8.83 0.84 -9.90
N HIS A 180 -7.94 1.81 -10.16
CA HIS A 180 -8.30 3.20 -10.45
C HIS A 180 -8.41 3.49 -11.95
N PRO A 181 -9.62 3.82 -12.44
CA PRO A 181 -9.82 3.91 -13.88
C PRO A 181 -9.26 5.18 -14.55
N ALA A 182 -8.85 6.21 -13.81
CA ALA A 182 -8.18 7.37 -14.39
C ALA A 182 -6.67 7.16 -14.57
N PHE A 183 -6.06 6.23 -13.82
CA PHE A 183 -4.61 6.22 -13.65
C PHE A 183 -3.90 5.58 -14.85
N LEU A 184 -4.46 4.52 -15.43
CA LEU A 184 -3.94 3.95 -16.67
C LEU A 184 -4.10 4.87 -17.89
N LEU A 185 -4.88 5.95 -17.79
CA LEU A 185 -5.12 6.90 -18.89
C LEU A 185 -4.07 8.02 -18.98
N GLN A 186 -3.13 8.06 -18.03
CA GLN A 186 -2.05 9.05 -17.97
C GLN A 186 -1.04 8.86 -19.13
N GLU A 187 -0.45 9.95 -19.59
CA GLU A 187 0.58 9.92 -20.64
C GLU A 187 1.93 9.36 -20.16
N THR A 188 2.14 9.30 -18.85
CA THR A 188 3.33 8.72 -18.20
C THR A 188 3.34 7.19 -18.25
N ILE A 189 2.21 6.57 -18.60
CA ILE A 189 2.07 5.12 -18.73
C ILE A 189 2.28 4.72 -20.18
N ALA A 190 3.13 3.72 -20.39
CA ALA A 190 3.35 3.08 -21.67
C ALA A 190 2.94 1.61 -21.62
N PHE A 191 2.50 1.10 -22.76
CA PHE A 191 1.97 -0.26 -22.87
C PHE A 191 2.62 -1.02 -24.02
N LYS A 192 2.74 -2.34 -23.85
CA LYS A 192 3.12 -3.29 -24.89
C LYS A 192 2.32 -4.57 -24.73
N GLU A 193 1.41 -4.85 -25.66
CA GLU A 193 0.72 -6.15 -25.72
C GLU A 193 1.75 -7.25 -25.97
N LEU A 194 1.70 -8.30 -25.17
CA LEU A 194 2.58 -9.45 -25.29
C LEU A 194 1.85 -10.61 -25.97
N ASP A 195 0.61 -10.88 -25.57
CA ASP A 195 -0.28 -11.88 -26.14
C ASP A 195 -1.76 -11.57 -25.81
N ASP A 196 -2.65 -12.53 -26.06
CA ASP A 196 -4.10 -12.42 -25.86
C ASP A 196 -4.53 -12.30 -24.38
N TYR A 197 -3.61 -12.45 -23.42
CA TYR A 197 -3.91 -12.44 -21.98
C TYR A 197 -2.90 -11.64 -21.15
N SER A 198 -1.94 -10.97 -21.77
CA SER A 198 -0.92 -10.24 -21.03
C SER A 198 -0.47 -8.94 -21.70
N VAL A 199 -0.25 -7.93 -20.87
CA VAL A 199 0.21 -6.61 -21.27
C VAL A 199 1.34 -6.18 -20.36
N GLN A 200 2.51 -5.87 -20.94
CA GLN A 200 3.56 -5.17 -20.23
C GLN A 200 3.17 -3.70 -20.09
N VAL A 201 3.28 -3.18 -18.88
CA VAL A 201 3.00 -1.79 -18.53
C VAL A 201 4.23 -1.18 -17.89
N SER A 202 4.54 0.05 -18.28
CA SER A 202 5.64 0.83 -17.74
C SER A 202 5.14 2.19 -17.27
N ILE A 203 5.67 2.69 -16.16
CA ILE A 203 5.43 4.07 -15.69
C ILE A 203 6.76 4.82 -15.65
N ARG A 204 6.74 6.07 -16.11
CA ARG A 204 7.84 7.00 -15.92
C ARG A 204 7.44 8.13 -14.99
N ASP A 205 8.13 8.25 -13.87
CA ASP A 205 7.95 9.35 -12.93
C ASP A 205 9.31 9.79 -12.35
N SER A 206 9.49 11.10 -12.18
CA SER A 206 10.66 11.69 -11.52
C SER A 206 12.04 11.18 -12.00
N GLY A 207 12.16 10.87 -13.30
CA GLY A 207 13.39 10.37 -13.92
C GLY A 207 13.60 8.86 -13.81
N GLN A 208 12.74 8.16 -13.07
CA GLN A 208 12.74 6.71 -12.93
C GLN A 208 11.77 6.07 -13.93
N THR A 209 12.00 4.82 -14.30
CA THR A 209 11.08 4.06 -15.15
C THR A 209 11.07 2.63 -14.68
N VAL A 210 9.90 2.14 -14.29
CA VAL A 210 9.68 0.77 -13.83
C VAL A 210 8.63 0.09 -14.71
N SER A 211 8.66 -1.23 -14.76
CA SER A 211 7.75 -2.02 -15.60
C SER A 211 7.34 -3.32 -14.93
N GLY A 212 6.16 -3.80 -15.27
CA GLY A 212 5.69 -5.14 -14.93
C GLY A 212 4.68 -5.64 -15.96
N VAL A 213 4.13 -6.83 -15.73
CA VAL A 213 3.19 -7.47 -16.65
C VAL A 213 1.88 -7.73 -15.94
N TYR A 214 0.79 -7.19 -16.48
CA TYR A 214 -0.56 -7.54 -16.08
C TYR A 214 -1.04 -8.76 -16.85
N TYR A 215 -1.70 -9.67 -16.13
CA TYR A 215 -2.35 -10.86 -16.68
C TYR A 215 -3.86 -10.77 -16.56
N PHE A 216 -4.55 -11.26 -17.58
CA PHE A 216 -6.00 -11.20 -17.69
C PHE A 216 -6.59 -12.59 -17.83
N ASN A 217 -7.79 -12.79 -17.28
CA ASN A 217 -8.58 -14.00 -17.51
C ASN A 217 -9.55 -13.86 -18.68
N ASN A 218 -10.30 -14.93 -18.98
CA ASN A 218 -11.31 -14.95 -20.05
C ASN A 218 -12.46 -13.95 -19.83
N ALA A 219 -12.74 -13.57 -18.57
CA ALA A 219 -13.73 -12.56 -18.22
C ALA A 219 -13.17 -11.13 -18.33
N LYS A 220 -11.93 -10.98 -18.81
CA LYS A 220 -11.23 -9.69 -18.93
C LYS A 220 -11.06 -9.00 -17.59
N GLN A 221 -10.87 -9.78 -16.53
CA GLN A 221 -10.44 -9.32 -15.22
C GLN A 221 -8.93 -9.48 -15.10
N ILE A 222 -8.30 -8.59 -14.35
CA ILE A 222 -6.88 -8.68 -14.06
C ILE A 222 -6.68 -9.66 -12.92
N THR A 223 -5.87 -10.68 -13.13
CA THR A 223 -5.64 -11.77 -12.15
C THR A 223 -4.33 -11.61 -11.41
N SER A 224 -3.32 -11.01 -12.04
CA SER A 224 -2.06 -10.71 -11.38
C SER A 224 -1.27 -9.61 -12.08
N PHE A 225 -0.31 -9.07 -11.35
CA PHE A 225 0.75 -8.20 -11.84
C PHE A 225 2.09 -8.76 -11.39
N SER A 226 3.00 -9.03 -12.33
CA SER A 226 4.31 -9.61 -12.02
C SER A 226 5.48 -8.70 -12.42
N VAL A 227 6.57 -8.83 -11.68
CA VAL A 227 7.86 -8.21 -11.94
C VAL A 227 8.92 -9.28 -11.79
N GLU A 228 9.73 -9.51 -12.83
CA GLU A 228 10.79 -10.53 -12.79
C GLU A 228 11.94 -10.13 -11.86
N GLU A 229 12.29 -8.84 -11.84
CA GLU A 229 13.39 -8.29 -11.06
C GLU A 229 12.89 -7.12 -10.19
N ARG A 230 12.59 -7.40 -8.92
CA ARG A 230 12.32 -6.38 -7.90
C ARG A 230 13.33 -6.50 -6.77
N TYR A 231 13.95 -5.39 -6.36
CA TYR A 231 14.92 -5.43 -5.27
C TYR A 231 14.24 -5.88 -3.95
N CYS A 232 14.79 -6.92 -3.33
CA CYS A 232 14.35 -7.44 -2.05
C CYS A 232 15.39 -7.14 -0.98
N ASP A 233 15.00 -6.40 0.06
CA ASP A 233 15.92 -6.02 1.13
C ASP A 233 16.41 -7.22 1.95
N GLU A 234 15.59 -8.27 2.08
CA GLU A 234 15.94 -9.46 2.86
C GLU A 234 17.07 -10.26 2.21
N THR A 235 17.01 -10.46 0.89
CA THR A 235 18.02 -11.21 0.13
C THR A 235 19.16 -10.32 -0.37
N LYS A 236 18.98 -9.00 -0.36
CA LYS A 236 19.89 -8.00 -0.95
C LYS A 236 20.15 -8.26 -2.45
N SER A 237 19.16 -8.81 -3.14
CA SER A 237 19.18 -9.16 -4.57
C SER A 237 17.86 -8.78 -5.23
N TYR A 238 17.82 -8.88 -6.56
CA TYR A 238 16.58 -8.81 -7.32
C TYR A 238 15.93 -10.19 -7.34
N GLU A 239 14.65 -10.22 -6.97
CA GLU A 239 13.83 -11.43 -6.90
C GLU A 239 12.52 -11.16 -7.64
N SER A 240 11.87 -12.23 -8.11
CA SER A 240 10.57 -12.09 -8.75
C SER A 240 9.47 -11.84 -7.72
N TRP A 241 8.53 -10.97 -8.10
CA TRP A 241 7.46 -10.52 -7.24
C TRP A 241 6.14 -10.50 -8.00
N GLU A 242 5.06 -10.93 -7.36
CA GLU A 242 3.72 -10.97 -7.94
C GLU A 242 2.70 -10.39 -6.96
N ALA A 243 1.81 -9.54 -7.47
CA ALA A 243 0.54 -9.20 -6.83
C ALA A 243 -0.57 -10.03 -7.48
N ILE A 244 -1.41 -10.66 -6.69
CA ILE A 244 -2.51 -11.53 -7.15
C ILE A 244 -3.85 -10.90 -6.75
N PHE A 245 -4.81 -10.97 -7.67
CA PHE A 245 -6.13 -10.36 -7.53
C PHE A 245 -7.21 -11.40 -7.87
N ASP A 246 -8.18 -11.55 -6.98
CA ASP A 246 -9.29 -12.51 -7.21
C ASP A 246 -10.56 -12.06 -6.47
N ASN A 247 -11.57 -12.92 -6.48
CA ASN A 247 -12.87 -12.71 -5.84
C ASN A 247 -13.52 -11.42 -6.33
N TYR A 248 -13.56 -11.23 -7.66
CA TYR A 248 -14.14 -10.04 -8.25
C TYR A 248 -15.63 -9.92 -7.92
N GLN A 249 -16.02 -8.77 -7.38
CA GLN A 249 -17.40 -8.47 -7.00
C GLN A 249 -17.83 -7.10 -7.52
N LEU A 250 -19.13 -6.94 -7.74
CA LEU A 250 -19.71 -5.68 -8.18
C LEU A 250 -19.82 -4.70 -7.01
N SER A 251 -19.20 -3.53 -7.13
CA SER A 251 -19.30 -2.40 -6.20
C SER A 251 -19.59 -1.13 -6.99
N ASN A 252 -20.70 -0.45 -6.69
CA ASN A 252 -21.11 0.80 -7.37
C ASN A 252 -21.10 0.71 -8.91
N GLY A 253 -21.44 -0.45 -9.46
CA GLY A 253 -21.48 -0.68 -10.90
C GLY A 253 -20.14 -1.03 -11.55
N VAL A 254 -19.05 -1.14 -10.78
CA VAL A 254 -17.75 -1.62 -11.26
C VAL A 254 -17.40 -2.96 -10.63
N SER A 255 -16.87 -3.88 -11.43
CA SER A 255 -16.32 -5.14 -10.94
C SER A 255 -14.89 -4.94 -10.45
N LEU A 256 -14.67 -5.16 -9.15
CA LEU A 256 -13.39 -4.94 -8.48
C LEU A 256 -12.96 -6.21 -7.74
N PRO A 257 -11.65 -6.50 -7.65
CA PRO A 257 -11.18 -7.62 -6.82
C PRO A 257 -11.54 -7.38 -5.35
N LYS A 258 -11.83 -8.47 -4.63
CA LYS A 258 -12.00 -8.46 -3.16
C LYS A 258 -10.85 -9.10 -2.42
N MET A 259 -10.03 -9.87 -3.14
CA MET A 259 -8.82 -10.47 -2.63
C MET A 259 -7.61 -9.78 -3.26
N MET A 260 -6.64 -9.42 -2.41
CA MET A 260 -5.32 -8.96 -2.84
C MET A 260 -4.25 -9.71 -2.06
N GLN A 261 -3.29 -10.27 -2.79
CA GLN A 261 -2.12 -10.96 -2.24
C GLN A 261 -0.84 -10.39 -2.83
N ALA A 262 0.25 -10.47 -2.07
CA ALA A 262 1.59 -10.17 -2.56
C ALA A 262 2.58 -11.27 -2.19
N VAL A 263 3.32 -11.74 -3.19
CA VAL A 263 4.15 -12.93 -3.11
C VAL A 263 5.55 -12.60 -3.61
N TRP A 264 6.56 -13.03 -2.87
CA TRP A 264 7.93 -13.14 -3.36
C TRP A 264 8.19 -14.56 -3.85
N HIS A 265 8.82 -14.70 -5.01
CA HIS A 265 9.25 -15.98 -5.56
C HIS A 265 10.76 -16.13 -5.41
N PHE A 266 11.20 -16.71 -4.29
CA PHE A 266 12.61 -17.00 -4.06
C PHE A 266 12.99 -18.38 -4.61
N LYS A 267 14.28 -18.60 -4.85
CA LYS A 267 14.81 -19.93 -5.19
C LYS A 267 14.52 -20.99 -4.13
N THR A 268 14.35 -20.57 -2.88
CA THR A 268 14.05 -21.45 -1.74
C THR A 268 12.56 -21.75 -1.57
N GLY A 269 11.69 -21.07 -2.33
CA GLY A 269 10.24 -21.19 -2.25
C GLY A 269 9.55 -19.84 -2.16
N ASP A 270 8.23 -19.87 -2.27
CA ASP A 270 7.41 -18.67 -2.26
C ASP A 270 7.18 -18.14 -0.85
N LEU A 271 7.17 -16.82 -0.72
CA LEU A 271 6.75 -16.12 0.48
C LEU A 271 5.52 -15.25 0.14
N LEU A 272 4.34 -15.78 0.43
CA LEU A 272 3.14 -14.96 0.59
C LEU A 272 3.35 -14.10 1.84
N TYR A 273 3.52 -12.78 1.64
CA TYR A 273 3.80 -11.85 2.75
C TYR A 273 2.68 -10.85 3.00
N PHE A 274 1.71 -10.74 2.10
CA PHE A 274 0.48 -9.99 2.28
C PHE A 274 -0.67 -10.81 1.70
N ASP A 275 -1.75 -10.95 2.46
CA ASP A 275 -2.95 -11.67 2.05
C ASP A 275 -4.17 -11.01 2.69
N SER A 276 -5.10 -10.58 1.85
CA SER A 276 -6.29 -9.85 2.27
C SER A 276 -7.50 -10.37 1.51
N ASP A 277 -8.63 -10.34 2.18
CA ASP A 277 -9.95 -10.60 1.57
C ASP A 277 -10.90 -9.48 2.01
N ASP A 278 -12.05 -9.40 1.33
CA ASP A 278 -13.06 -8.36 1.54
C ASP A 278 -12.53 -6.92 1.46
N ILE A 279 -11.58 -6.64 0.56
CA ILE A 279 -11.09 -5.26 0.39
C ILE A 279 -12.23 -4.30 0.05
N VAL A 280 -12.19 -3.13 0.67
CA VAL A 280 -13.14 -2.04 0.42
C VAL A 280 -12.43 -0.97 -0.38
N VAL A 281 -13.11 -0.55 -1.44
CA VAL A 281 -12.63 0.44 -2.38
C VAL A 281 -13.59 1.63 -2.34
N ASN A 282 -13.06 2.82 -2.03
CA ASN A 282 -13.80 4.07 -2.05
C ASN A 282 -13.26 5.02 -3.12
N TRP A 283 -14.18 5.81 -3.63
CA TRP A 283 -14.07 6.72 -4.77
C TRP A 283 -14.63 8.09 -4.36
#